data_AF-A0A931UQV9-F1
#
_entry.id   AF-A0A931UQV9-F1
#
_cell.length_a   1.000
_cell.length_b   1.000
_cell.length_c   1.000
_cell.angle_alpha   90.00
_cell.angle_beta   90.00
_cell.angle_gamma   90.00
#
_symmetry.space_group_name_H-M   'P 1'
#
loop_
_entity.id
_entity.type
_entity.pdbx_description
1 polymer ?
#
loop_
_entity_poly.entity_id
_entity_poly.type
_entity_poly.pdbx_seq_one_letter_code
_entity_poly.pdbx_strand_id
1 'polypeptide(L)'
;MGFCRVVLSTALLLASAIPAVAGDRLFEFERLRGIPTAGVALRNIAGGGLPWTLTRGEARLDTDGAFKVEVEGLVLAAGPNAGTNPNSQFVATLSCRNADGTLNNITTAPVPATSTGDARIETVVALPSVCLGPIVFVQGFPNLRWFAISGF
;
A
#
# COMPACT_ATOMS: atom_id res chain seq x y z
N MET A 1 -30.74 31.16 -57.56
CA MET A 1 -30.90 30.34 -56.35
C MET A 1 -29.56 29.67 -56.08
N GLY A 2 -28.84 30.13 -55.06
CA GLY A 2 -27.43 29.81 -54.83
C GLY A 2 -27.22 28.55 -53.99
N PHE A 3 -26.22 27.74 -54.37
CA PHE A 3 -25.79 26.57 -53.63
C PHE A 3 -24.67 26.94 -52.66
N CYS A 4 -24.96 26.88 -51.35
CA CYS A 4 -23.98 27.04 -50.28
C CYS A 4 -23.26 25.70 -50.05
N ARG A 5 -21.95 25.64 -50.34
CA ARG A 5 -21.11 24.47 -50.08
C ARG A 5 -20.48 24.61 -48.69
N VAL A 6 -20.94 23.79 -47.74
CA VAL A 6 -20.31 23.64 -46.43
C VAL A 6 -19.11 22.71 -46.56
N VAL A 7 -17.92 23.20 -46.23
CA VAL A 7 -16.68 22.40 -46.15
C VAL A 7 -16.53 21.95 -44.70
N LEU A 8 -16.59 20.64 -44.47
CA LEU A 8 -16.46 20.02 -43.15
C LEU A 8 -14.99 19.62 -42.93
N SER A 9 -14.26 20.42 -42.15
CA SER A 9 -12.86 20.12 -41.79
C SER A 9 -12.82 19.27 -40.52
N THR A 10 -12.52 17.98 -40.65
CA THR A 10 -12.25 17.06 -39.54
C THR A 10 -10.84 17.28 -39.02
N ALA A 11 -10.70 17.95 -37.86
CA ALA A 11 -9.44 18.05 -37.14
C ALA A 11 -9.19 16.74 -36.37
N LEU A 12 -8.16 15.98 -36.78
CA LEU A 12 -7.72 14.77 -36.10
C LEU A 12 -6.80 15.17 -34.94
N LEU A 13 -7.32 15.14 -33.71
CA LEU A 13 -6.54 15.35 -32.48
C LEU A 13 -5.69 14.10 -32.20
N LEU A 14 -4.38 14.21 -32.44
CA LEU A 14 -3.41 13.21 -31.99
C LEU A 14 -3.23 13.34 -30.48
N ALA A 15 -3.83 12.43 -29.71
CA ALA A 15 -3.60 12.33 -28.27
C ALA A 15 -2.23 11.69 -28.02
N SER A 16 -1.25 12.51 -27.64
CA SER A 16 0.07 12.04 -27.22
C SER A 16 -0.04 11.39 -25.83
N ALA A 17 0.15 10.07 -25.75
CA ALA A 17 0.33 9.40 -24.46
C ALA A 17 1.73 9.75 -23.93
N ILE A 18 1.80 10.57 -22.88
CA ILE A 18 3.07 10.83 -22.17
C ILE A 18 3.36 9.59 -21.32
N PRO A 19 4.50 8.90 -21.51
CA PRO A 19 4.86 7.80 -20.63
C PRO A 19 5.10 8.36 -19.22
N ALA A 20 4.47 7.76 -18.21
CA ALA A 20 4.79 8.08 -16.82
C ALA A 20 6.23 7.64 -16.55
N VAL A 21 7.13 8.60 -16.35
CA VAL A 21 8.46 8.33 -15.81
C VAL A 21 8.24 7.93 -14.36
N ALA A 22 8.39 6.64 -14.04
CA ALA A 22 8.45 6.21 -12.65
C ALA A 22 9.65 6.89 -12.00
N GLY A 23 9.42 7.57 -10.88
CA GLY A 23 10.52 8.19 -10.11
C GLY A 23 11.58 7.17 -9.71
N ASP A 24 12.79 7.65 -9.43
CA ASP A 24 13.86 6.83 -8.84
C ASP A 24 13.37 6.14 -7.57
N ARG A 25 13.88 4.93 -7.29
CA ARG A 25 13.45 4.12 -6.14
C ARG A 25 13.97 4.70 -4.81
N LEU A 26 13.09 4.95 -3.84
CA LEU A 26 13.48 5.31 -2.47
C LEU A 26 13.79 4.07 -1.62
N PHE A 27 12.92 3.06 -1.66
CA PHE A 27 13.19 1.76 -1.04
C PHE A 27 12.38 0.64 -1.69
N GLU A 28 12.91 -0.57 -1.54
CA GLU A 28 12.23 -1.82 -1.86
C GLU A 28 12.44 -2.81 -0.72
N PHE A 29 11.34 -3.28 -0.15
CA PHE A 29 11.31 -4.39 0.78
C PHE A 29 10.76 -5.60 0.04
N GLU A 30 11.61 -6.58 -0.23
CA GLU A 30 11.22 -7.84 -0.88
C GLU A 30 10.49 -8.81 0.06
N ARG A 31 10.44 -8.48 1.36
CA ARG A 31 9.80 -9.28 2.40
C ARG A 31 9.05 -8.40 3.38
N LEU A 32 7.84 -8.86 3.73
CA LEU A 32 7.13 -8.46 4.94
C LEU A 32 7.08 -9.64 5.91
N ARG A 33 6.93 -9.36 7.21
CA ARG A 33 6.82 -10.33 8.29
C ARG A 33 5.49 -10.16 8.99
N GLY A 34 4.77 -11.27 9.16
CA GLY A 34 3.57 -11.30 9.98
C GLY A 34 3.89 -11.08 11.46
N ILE A 35 2.92 -10.55 12.22
CA ILE A 35 3.04 -10.39 13.66
C ILE A 35 3.23 -11.76 14.32
N PRO A 36 4.35 -12.02 15.02
CA PRO A 36 4.61 -13.35 15.60
C PRO A 36 3.81 -13.61 16.88
N THR A 37 3.48 -12.55 17.62
CA THR A 37 2.80 -12.61 18.92
C THR A 37 1.72 -11.54 18.98
N ALA A 38 0.53 -11.91 19.45
CA ALA A 38 -0.61 -11.01 19.57
C ALA A 38 -0.29 -9.70 20.33
N GLY A 39 -0.88 -8.59 19.89
CA GLY A 39 -0.95 -7.33 20.63
C GLY A 39 0.31 -6.47 20.64
N VAL A 40 1.38 -6.86 19.95
CA VAL A 40 2.60 -6.06 19.87
C VAL A 40 2.31 -4.72 19.20
N ALA A 41 2.60 -3.62 19.88
CA ALA A 41 2.50 -2.28 19.31
C ALA A 41 3.87 -1.82 18.79
N LEU A 42 3.90 -1.25 17.58
CA LEU A 42 5.10 -0.66 16.98
C LEU A 42 4.71 0.66 16.34
N ARG A 43 5.54 1.70 16.50
CA ARG A 43 5.26 3.05 15.96
C ARG A 43 3.88 3.61 16.37
N ASN A 44 3.44 3.30 17.59
CA ASN A 44 2.10 3.61 18.12
C ASN A 44 0.92 3.01 17.30
N ILE A 45 1.21 2.02 16.45
CA ILE A 45 0.19 1.24 15.74
C ILE A 45 0.02 -0.09 16.48
N ALA A 46 -1.20 -0.37 16.92
CA ALA A 46 -1.50 -1.59 17.66
C ALA A 46 -1.47 -2.81 16.72
N GLY A 47 -0.83 -3.91 17.14
CA GLY A 47 -0.80 -5.16 16.39
C GLY A 47 -2.09 -5.95 16.49
N GLY A 48 -2.32 -6.87 15.56
CA GLY A 48 -3.44 -7.81 15.58
C GLY A 48 -3.54 -8.63 16.88
N GLY A 49 -4.74 -9.09 17.20
CA GLY A 49 -5.01 -9.86 18.43
C GLY A 49 -4.55 -11.33 18.39
N LEU A 50 -3.97 -11.79 17.29
CA LEU A 50 -3.47 -13.15 17.07
C LEU A 50 -2.19 -13.07 16.22
N PRO A 51 -1.35 -14.11 16.22
CA PRO A 51 -0.27 -14.24 15.26
C PRO A 51 -0.77 -14.29 13.81
N TRP A 52 0.01 -13.70 12.89
CA TRP A 52 -0.23 -13.73 11.46
C TRP A 52 0.99 -14.26 10.72
N THR A 53 0.75 -14.87 9.57
CA THR A 53 1.78 -15.29 8.62
C THR A 53 1.37 -14.87 7.22
N LEU A 54 2.32 -14.89 6.31
CA LEU A 54 2.11 -14.60 4.89
C LEU A 54 3.04 -15.46 4.05
N THR A 55 2.60 -15.77 2.83
CA THR A 55 3.41 -16.49 1.86
C THR A 55 4.43 -15.55 1.22
N ARG A 56 3.97 -14.37 0.82
CA ARG A 56 4.80 -13.31 0.23
C ARG A 56 4.25 -11.96 0.64
N GLY A 57 5.16 -11.01 0.81
CA GLY A 57 4.80 -9.60 0.92
C GLY A 57 5.95 -8.75 0.43
N GLU A 58 5.65 -7.71 -0.34
CA GLU A 58 6.61 -6.73 -0.83
C GLU A 58 6.06 -5.32 -0.68
N ALA A 59 6.96 -4.37 -0.49
CA ALA A 59 6.62 -2.96 -0.46
C ALA A 59 7.68 -2.11 -1.16
N ARG A 60 7.23 -1.13 -1.93
CA ARG A 60 8.05 -0.28 -2.77
C ARG A 60 7.58 1.15 -2.64
N LEU A 61 8.53 2.08 -2.59
CA LEU A 61 8.26 3.50 -2.69
C LEU A 61 9.26 4.17 -3.64
N ASP A 62 8.75 4.96 -4.56
CA ASP A 62 9.54 5.77 -5.49
C ASP A 62 9.55 7.25 -5.05
N THR A 63 10.48 8.02 -5.60
CA THR A 63 10.75 9.45 -5.30
C THR A 63 9.61 10.38 -5.67
N ASP A 64 8.74 9.99 -6.59
CA ASP A 64 7.52 10.70 -6.98
C ASP A 64 6.33 10.37 -6.06
N GLY A 65 6.54 9.51 -5.05
CA GLY A 65 5.52 9.06 -4.12
C GLY A 65 4.72 7.86 -4.59
N ALA A 66 5.05 7.24 -5.75
CA ALA A 66 4.42 5.99 -6.16
C ALA A 66 4.70 4.90 -5.11
N PHE A 67 3.64 4.48 -4.43
CA PHE A 67 3.68 3.55 -3.31
C PHE A 67 2.92 2.29 -3.66
N LYS A 68 3.62 1.17 -3.61
CA LYS A 68 3.10 -0.14 -3.94
C LYS A 68 3.33 -1.11 -2.79
N VAL A 69 2.29 -1.84 -2.42
CA VAL A 69 2.35 -2.94 -1.45
C VAL A 69 1.55 -4.10 -2.00
N GLU A 70 2.18 -5.28 -2.07
CA GLU A 70 1.51 -6.53 -2.40
C GLU A 70 1.66 -7.50 -1.23
N VAL A 71 0.58 -8.17 -0.89
CA VAL A 71 0.57 -9.30 0.04
C VAL A 71 -0.14 -10.48 -0.59
N GLU A 72 0.43 -11.65 -0.39
CA GLU A 72 -0.14 -12.93 -0.77
C GLU A 72 -0.15 -13.85 0.46
N GLY A 73 -1.29 -14.50 0.70
CA GLY A 73 -1.41 -15.45 1.79
C GLY A 73 -1.38 -14.84 3.19
N LEU A 74 -1.66 -13.54 3.38
CA LEU A 74 -1.65 -12.91 4.70
C LEU A 74 -2.85 -13.38 5.54
N VAL A 75 -2.62 -14.36 6.40
CA VAL A 75 -3.66 -15.08 7.15
C VAL A 75 -3.29 -15.24 8.62
N LEU A 76 -4.30 -15.55 9.44
CA LEU A 76 -4.09 -15.93 10.84
C LEU A 76 -3.20 -17.17 10.93
N ALA A 77 -2.17 -17.12 11.76
CA ALA A 77 -1.26 -18.24 11.99
C ALA A 77 -1.69 -19.12 13.17
N ALA A 78 -2.71 -18.72 13.94
CA ALA A 78 -3.22 -19.46 15.09
C ALA A 78 -4.70 -19.18 15.35
N GLY A 79 -5.31 -20.01 16.20
CA GLY A 79 -6.71 -19.91 16.61
C GLY A 79 -7.67 -20.67 15.68
N PRO A 80 -8.99 -20.61 15.95
CA PRO A 80 -10.00 -21.39 15.23
C PRO A 80 -10.09 -21.09 13.73
N ASN A 81 -9.66 -19.90 13.31
CA ASN A 81 -9.70 -19.43 11.92
C ASN A 81 -8.29 -19.40 11.29
N ALA A 82 -7.32 -20.14 11.84
CA ALA A 82 -5.98 -20.23 11.28
C ALA A 82 -6.02 -20.65 9.81
N GLY A 83 -5.16 -20.03 8.99
CA GLY A 83 -5.15 -20.25 7.54
C GLY A 83 -6.15 -19.39 6.76
N THR A 84 -6.90 -18.49 7.42
CA THR A 84 -7.84 -17.57 6.75
C THR A 84 -7.58 -16.12 7.12
N ASN A 85 -7.99 -15.21 6.23
CA ASN A 85 -8.07 -13.78 6.48
C ASN A 85 -9.52 -13.36 6.76
N PRO A 86 -9.86 -12.94 8.00
CA PRO A 86 -11.19 -12.44 8.33
C PRO A 86 -11.45 -10.97 7.90
N ASN A 87 -10.45 -10.24 7.39
CA ASN A 87 -10.63 -8.83 7.02
C ASN A 87 -10.96 -8.73 5.53
N SER A 88 -12.08 -8.11 5.20
CA SER A 88 -12.48 -7.87 3.80
C SER A 88 -11.63 -6.80 3.10
N GLN A 89 -10.87 -6.01 3.87
CA GLN A 89 -10.06 -4.92 3.34
C GLN A 89 -8.76 -4.73 4.13
N PHE A 90 -7.70 -4.36 3.40
CA PHE A 90 -6.42 -3.94 3.97
C PHE A 90 -6.09 -2.50 3.60
N VAL A 91 -5.28 -1.85 4.43
CA VAL A 91 -4.58 -0.60 4.13
C VAL A 91 -3.08 -0.82 4.31
N ALA A 92 -2.27 0.04 3.68
CA ALA A 92 -0.86 0.18 3.99
C ALA A 92 -0.62 1.47 4.74
N THR A 93 0.30 1.47 5.70
CA THR A 93 0.80 2.69 6.33
C THR A 93 2.31 2.77 6.19
N LEU A 94 2.79 3.83 5.56
CA LEU A 94 4.19 4.24 5.63
C LEU A 94 4.40 5.00 6.94
N SER A 95 5.14 4.41 7.87
CA SER A 95 5.53 5.05 9.12
C SER A 95 6.98 5.51 9.04
N CYS A 96 7.19 6.79 9.33
CA CYS A 96 8.47 7.47 9.34
C CYS A 96 8.72 8.08 10.72
N ARG A 97 10.00 8.26 11.08
CA ARG A 97 10.39 9.22 12.12
C ARG A 97 10.89 10.51 11.48
N ASN A 98 10.38 11.65 11.93
CA ASN A 98 10.89 12.96 11.56
C ASN A 98 12.22 13.25 12.29
N ALA A 99 12.93 14.29 11.86
CA ALA A 99 14.18 14.71 12.48
C ALA A 99 14.02 15.13 13.96
N ASP A 100 12.85 15.66 14.34
CA ASP A 100 12.49 16.03 15.70
C ASP A 100 12.06 14.84 16.59
N GLY A 101 12.13 13.61 16.05
CA GLY A 101 11.76 12.39 16.74
C GLY A 101 10.27 12.07 16.72
N THR A 102 9.40 12.94 16.17
CA THR A 102 7.96 12.64 16.03
C THR A 102 7.71 11.53 14.99
N LEU A 103 6.58 10.84 15.13
CA LEU A 103 6.16 9.83 14.15
C LEU A 103 5.25 10.48 13.11
N ASN A 104 5.47 10.16 11.84
CA ASN A 104 4.58 10.50 10.75
C ASN A 104 4.08 9.23 10.08
N ASN A 105 2.76 9.03 10.08
CA ASN A 105 2.11 7.85 9.56
C ASN A 105 1.22 8.27 8.38
N ILE A 106 1.53 7.77 7.19
CA ILE A 106 0.76 8.02 5.97
C ILE A 106 0.03 6.72 5.61
N THR A 107 -1.29 6.70 5.85
CA THR A 107 -2.15 5.54 5.61
C THR A 107 -2.86 5.68 4.26
N THR A 108 -2.84 4.63 3.46
CA THR A 108 -3.53 4.58 2.17
C THR A 108 -5.04 4.43 2.32
N ALA A 109 -5.78 4.65 1.23
CA ALA A 109 -7.17 4.18 1.16
C ALA A 109 -7.24 2.64 1.29
N PRO A 110 -8.34 2.08 1.82
CA PRO A 110 -8.51 0.64 1.93
C PRO A 110 -8.74 0.01 0.56
N VAL A 111 -8.15 -1.15 0.34
CA VAL A 111 -8.35 -2.01 -0.84
C VAL A 111 -9.01 -3.32 -0.43
N PRO A 112 -9.73 -4.01 -1.34
CA PRO A 112 -10.24 -5.34 -1.07
C PRO A 112 -9.12 -6.33 -0.72
N ALA A 113 -9.39 -7.24 0.20
CA ALA A 113 -8.55 -8.38 0.54
C ALA A 113 -9.35 -9.68 0.42
N THR A 114 -8.73 -10.73 -0.11
CA THR A 114 -9.38 -12.04 -0.24
C THR A 114 -9.40 -12.79 1.09
N SER A 115 -10.23 -13.82 1.21
CA SER A 115 -10.21 -14.73 2.37
C SER A 115 -8.93 -15.56 2.48
N THR A 116 -8.18 -15.69 1.37
CA THR A 116 -6.83 -16.27 1.33
C THR A 116 -5.74 -15.27 1.72
N GLY A 117 -6.07 -13.99 1.94
CA GLY A 117 -5.13 -12.98 2.44
C GLY A 117 -4.36 -12.22 1.36
N ASP A 118 -4.90 -12.17 0.14
CA ASP A 118 -4.27 -11.49 -0.99
C ASP A 118 -4.81 -10.07 -1.12
N ALA A 119 -3.91 -9.09 -1.31
CA ALA A 119 -4.28 -7.71 -1.59
C ALA A 119 -3.16 -6.98 -2.33
N ARG A 120 -3.55 -6.01 -3.16
CA ARG A 120 -2.66 -5.13 -3.92
C ARG A 120 -3.04 -3.69 -3.67
N ILE A 121 -2.07 -2.90 -3.22
CA ILE A 121 -2.20 -1.47 -2.99
C ILE A 121 -1.23 -0.79 -3.95
N GLU A 122 -1.75 0.03 -4.85
CA GLU A 122 -0.98 0.86 -5.79
C GLU A 122 -1.59 2.26 -5.75
N THR A 123 -0.82 3.22 -5.26
CA THR A 123 -1.29 4.60 -5.08
C THR A 123 -0.11 5.58 -5.10
N VAL A 124 -0.40 6.87 -5.02
CA VAL A 124 0.60 7.91 -4.80
C VAL A 124 0.38 8.50 -3.40
N VAL A 125 1.44 8.61 -2.62
CA VAL A 125 1.41 9.20 -1.27
C VAL A 125 2.20 10.50 -1.22
N ALA A 126 1.73 11.47 -0.44
CA ALA A 126 2.49 12.68 -0.18
C ALA A 126 3.69 12.36 0.70
N LEU A 127 4.90 12.43 0.14
CA LEU A 127 6.13 12.13 0.86
C LEU A 127 6.46 13.23 1.89
N PRO A 128 6.88 12.86 3.12
CA PRO A 128 7.44 13.83 4.04
C PRO A 128 8.82 14.27 3.55
N SER A 129 9.24 15.48 3.93
CA SER A 129 10.59 15.99 3.60
C SER A 129 11.71 15.16 4.23
N VAL A 130 11.42 14.46 5.34
CA VAL A 130 12.35 13.55 6.04
C VAL A 130 11.61 12.28 6.44
N CYS A 131 12.21 11.11 6.19
CA CYS A 131 11.72 9.83 6.68
C CYS A 131 12.87 8.98 7.23
N LEU A 132 13.09 9.04 8.54
CA LEU A 132 14.10 8.21 9.21
C LEU A 132 13.49 6.86 9.62
N GLY A 133 14.12 5.77 9.16
CA GLY A 133 13.71 4.40 9.45
C GLY A 133 12.31 4.08 8.94
N PRO A 134 12.08 4.09 7.60
CA PRO A 134 10.79 3.75 7.01
C PRO A 134 10.36 2.34 7.41
N ILE A 135 9.11 2.21 7.86
CA ILE A 135 8.46 0.92 8.09
C ILE A 135 7.13 0.94 7.34
N VAL A 136 6.88 -0.10 6.56
CA VAL A 136 5.58 -0.31 5.92
C VAL A 136 4.78 -1.28 6.76
N PHE A 137 3.57 -0.88 7.16
CA PHE A 137 2.61 -1.73 7.85
C PHE A 137 1.50 -2.15 6.89
N VAL A 138 1.06 -3.40 6.98
CA VAL A 138 -0.21 -3.87 6.40
C VAL A 138 -1.20 -4.09 7.53
N GLN A 139 -2.34 -3.43 7.44
CA GLN A 139 -3.33 -3.38 8.51
C GLN A 139 -4.73 -3.76 8.02
N GLY A 140 -5.54 -4.31 8.93
CA GLY A 140 -6.96 -4.53 8.69
C GLY A 140 -7.78 -3.25 8.83
N PHE A 141 -8.70 -3.01 7.90
CA PHE A 141 -9.67 -1.91 7.98
C PHE A 141 -11.00 -2.42 8.58
N PRO A 142 -11.73 -1.64 9.41
CA PRO A 142 -11.48 -0.25 9.81
C PRO A 142 -10.64 -0.08 11.09
N ASN A 143 -10.28 -1.16 11.78
CA ASN A 143 -9.67 -1.07 13.11
C ASN A 143 -8.18 -0.71 13.11
N LEU A 144 -7.55 -0.68 11.93
CA LEU A 144 -6.16 -0.28 11.70
C LEU A 144 -5.14 -1.04 12.56
N ARG A 145 -5.41 -2.31 12.87
CA ARG A 145 -4.44 -3.17 13.56
C ARG A 145 -3.47 -3.77 12.55
N TRP A 146 -2.17 -3.73 12.84
CA TRP A 146 -1.17 -4.25 11.91
C TRP A 146 -1.03 -5.77 12.01
N PHE A 147 -0.87 -6.40 10.86
CA PHE A 147 -0.75 -7.85 10.71
C PHE A 147 0.58 -8.25 10.11
N ALA A 148 1.14 -7.42 9.23
CA ALA A 148 2.49 -7.61 8.69
C ALA A 148 3.23 -6.27 8.60
N ILE A 149 4.56 -6.32 8.62
CA ILE A 149 5.44 -5.16 8.46
C ILE A 149 6.66 -5.47 7.60
N SER A 150 7.28 -4.46 7.01
CA SER A 150 8.62 -4.58 6.41
C SER A 150 9.63 -5.09 7.44
N GLY A 151 10.32 -6.18 7.13
CA GLY A 151 11.28 -6.85 8.03
C GLY A 151 11.74 -8.20 7.48
N PHE A 152 12.66 -8.86 8.20
CA PHE A 152 13.17 -10.20 7.86
C PHE A 152 12.98 -11.19 8.99
#